data_AF-A0A7X2MJS3-F1
#
_entry.id   AF-A0A7X2MJS3-F1
#
_cell.length_a   1.000
_cell.length_b   1.000
_cell.length_c   1.000
_cell.angle_alpha   90.00
_cell.angle_beta   90.00
_cell.angle_gamma   90.00
#
_symmetry.space_group_name_H-M   'P 1'
#
loop_
_entity.id
_entity.type
_entity.pdbx_description
1 polymer ?
#
loop_
_entity_poly.entity_id
_entity_poly.type
_entity_poly.pdbx_seq_one_letter_code
_entity_poly.pdbx_strand_id
1 'polypeptide(L)'
;MSQIIKHPHSTAFTSPIQQDDITRVMGKYCLIRLDNGAESFWHNGHYVCEANGAYGETGVSDIARLTARAGGHSLRCIELPVPDGEWCWGDIAETLARSALSETVRASCIVTGCVTAQGRGVHFCNHPLLSGDNSNLWFPIGNNEDWFAAVERILIMNGLAENLTSLSPLRDGPDYMDWKATYNRKVII
;
A
#
# COMPACT_ATOMS: atom_id res chain seq x y z
N MET A 1 -30.78 -35.52 29.15
CA MET A 1 -30.53 -34.27 28.40
C MET A 1 -29.09 -33.85 28.64
N SER A 2 -28.24 -33.93 27.62
CA SER A 2 -27.09 -33.03 27.46
C SER A 2 -26.61 -33.17 26.02
N GLN A 3 -27.05 -32.27 25.15
CA GLN A 3 -26.50 -32.15 23.81
C GLN A 3 -25.23 -31.30 23.91
N ILE A 4 -24.09 -31.91 23.61
CA ILE A 4 -22.83 -31.19 23.42
C ILE A 4 -22.97 -30.45 22.09
N ILE A 5 -23.19 -29.15 22.17
CA ILE A 5 -23.12 -28.25 21.02
C ILE A 5 -21.65 -28.15 20.64
N LYS A 6 -21.23 -28.92 19.63
CA LYS A 6 -19.96 -28.67 18.94
C LYS A 6 -20.13 -27.39 18.15
N HIS A 7 -19.50 -26.31 18.61
CA HIS A 7 -19.36 -25.11 17.79
C HIS A 7 -18.59 -25.49 16.51
N PRO A 8 -19.11 -25.18 15.31
CA PRO A 8 -18.34 -25.38 14.10
C PRO A 8 -17.17 -24.39 14.10
N HIS A 9 -15.95 -24.91 13.98
CA HIS A 9 -14.80 -24.11 13.57
C HIS A 9 -15.14 -23.47 12.23
N SER A 10 -15.42 -22.17 12.24
CA SER A 10 -15.50 -21.38 11.02
C SER A 10 -14.07 -21.28 10.48
N THR A 11 -13.73 -22.14 9.54
CA THR A 11 -12.60 -21.90 8.63
C THR A 11 -13.05 -20.80 7.68
N ALA A 12 -13.07 -19.56 8.16
CA ALA A 12 -13.13 -18.41 7.29
C ALA A 12 -11.93 -18.50 6.36
N PHE A 13 -12.16 -18.68 5.07
CA PHE A 13 -11.13 -18.50 4.05
C PHE A 13 -10.69 -17.04 4.12
N THR A 14 -9.67 -16.75 4.94
CA THR A 14 -9.01 -15.45 4.93
C THR A 14 -8.25 -15.38 3.61
N SER A 15 -8.57 -14.39 2.77
CA SER A 15 -7.84 -14.13 1.54
C SER A 15 -6.33 -14.07 1.82
N PRO A 16 -5.48 -14.59 0.91
CA PRO A 16 -4.03 -14.53 1.10
C PRO A 16 -3.57 -13.08 1.31
N ILE A 17 -2.72 -12.86 2.31
CA ILE A 17 -2.11 -11.55 2.56
C ILE A 17 -1.30 -11.15 1.32
N GLN A 18 -1.59 -9.96 0.79
CA GLN A 18 -0.84 -9.38 -0.32
C GLN A 18 0.27 -8.47 0.21
N GLN A 19 1.30 -8.24 -0.61
CA GLN A 19 2.39 -7.31 -0.26
C GLN A 19 1.89 -5.90 0.07
N ASP A 20 0.80 -5.46 -0.57
CA ASP A 20 0.17 -4.18 -0.30
C ASP A 20 -0.45 -4.11 1.09
N ASP A 21 -0.92 -5.24 1.65
CA ASP A 21 -1.44 -5.28 3.02
C ASP A 21 -0.33 -5.08 4.04
N ILE A 22 0.83 -5.74 3.82
CA ILE A 22 2.03 -5.55 4.64
C ILE A 22 2.53 -4.11 4.54
N THR A 23 2.67 -3.59 3.32
CA THR A 23 3.13 -2.22 3.06
C THR A 23 2.23 -1.17 3.73
N ARG A 24 0.92 -1.41 3.76
CA ARG A 24 -0.05 -0.51 4.43
C ARG A 24 0.22 -0.41 5.93
N VAL A 25 0.41 -1.56 6.59
CA VAL A 25 0.60 -1.64 8.05
C VAL A 25 1.99 -1.21 8.48
N MET A 26 3.00 -1.46 7.66
CA MET A 26 4.38 -1.08 7.98
C MET A 26 4.72 0.33 7.52
N GLY A 27 4.03 0.85 6.49
CA GLY A 27 4.40 2.09 5.84
C GLY A 27 5.70 1.97 5.05
N LYS A 28 6.25 3.13 4.65
CA LYS A 28 7.44 3.20 3.77
C LYS A 28 8.73 2.76 4.47
N TYR A 29 8.88 3.09 5.75
CA TYR A 29 10.02 2.69 6.58
C TYR A 29 9.50 2.22 7.93
N CYS A 30 9.82 0.99 8.31
CA CYS A 30 9.34 0.39 9.55
C CYS A 30 10.46 -0.30 10.31
N LEU A 31 10.57 -0.01 11.60
CA LEU A 31 11.35 -0.76 12.57
C LEU A 31 10.38 -1.57 13.42
N ILE A 32 10.56 -2.90 13.46
CA ILE A 32 9.92 -3.75 14.45
C ILE A 32 10.95 -4.05 15.53
N ARG A 33 10.57 -3.90 16.80
CA ARG A 33 11.36 -4.32 17.96
C ARG A 33 10.55 -5.30 18.81
N LEU A 34 11.16 -6.43 19.13
CA LEU A 34 10.60 -7.41 20.06
C LEU A 34 11.09 -7.17 21.48
N ASP A 35 10.33 -7.63 22.47
CA ASP A 35 10.65 -7.49 23.91
C ASP A 35 12.01 -8.10 24.31
N ASN A 36 12.52 -9.09 23.56
CA ASN A 36 13.87 -9.65 23.77
C ASN A 36 15.00 -8.80 23.15
N GLY A 37 14.67 -7.62 22.63
CA GLY A 37 15.62 -6.72 21.96
C GLY A 37 15.94 -7.07 20.51
N ALA A 38 15.33 -8.12 19.93
CA ALA A 38 15.47 -8.39 18.50
C ALA A 38 14.81 -7.27 17.69
N GLU A 39 15.48 -6.81 16.64
CA GLU A 39 15.03 -5.73 15.77
C GLU A 39 15.02 -6.17 14.31
N SER A 40 14.05 -5.71 13.53
CA SER A 40 14.08 -5.81 12.07
C SER A 40 13.69 -4.49 11.41
N PHE A 41 14.37 -4.18 10.31
CA PHE A 41 14.11 -3.01 9.49
C PHE A 41 13.51 -3.40 8.15
N TRP A 42 12.51 -2.64 7.73
CA TRP A 42 11.71 -2.89 6.54
C TRP A 42 11.53 -1.62 5.71
N HIS A 43 11.51 -1.80 4.39
CA HIS A 43 11.26 -0.75 3.41
C HIS A 43 10.12 -1.16 2.47
N ASN A 44 9.03 -0.37 2.43
CA ASN A 44 7.81 -0.70 1.68
C ASN A 44 7.31 -2.14 1.95
N GLY A 45 7.27 -2.52 3.23
CA GLY A 45 6.88 -3.88 3.62
C GLY A 45 7.84 -4.99 3.20
N HIS A 46 9.01 -4.69 2.63
CA HIS A 46 10.05 -5.67 2.32
C HIS A 46 11.12 -5.69 3.41
N TYR A 47 11.51 -6.89 3.81
CA TYR A 47 12.58 -7.12 4.78
C TYR A 47 13.91 -6.59 4.24
N VAL A 48 14.66 -5.84 5.06
CA VAL A 48 15.97 -5.31 4.70
C VAL A 48 17.07 -5.98 5.52
N CYS A 49 16.98 -5.91 6.84
CA CYS A 49 17.94 -6.48 7.76
C CYS A 49 17.37 -6.63 9.17
N GLU A 50 18.09 -7.37 10.01
CA GLU A 50 17.77 -7.61 11.42
C GLU A 50 18.99 -7.40 12.31
N ALA A 51 18.72 -7.30 13.61
CA ALA A 51 19.71 -7.45 14.66
C ALA A 51 19.13 -8.33 15.77
N ASN A 52 19.90 -9.30 16.22
CA ASN A 52 19.51 -10.16 17.32
C ASN A 52 19.99 -9.60 18.66
N GLY A 53 19.09 -8.91 19.37
CA GLY A 53 19.36 -8.36 20.69
C GLY A 53 19.76 -9.41 21.74
N ALA A 54 19.35 -10.67 21.57
CA ALA A 54 19.73 -11.76 22.48
C ALA A 54 21.20 -12.15 22.36
N TYR A 55 21.85 -11.87 21.23
CA TYR A 55 23.29 -12.10 21.01
C TYR A 55 24.13 -10.82 21.09
N GLY A 56 23.55 -9.71 21.52
CA GLY A 56 24.26 -8.44 21.69
C GLY A 56 24.68 -7.79 20.36
N GLU A 57 23.98 -8.12 19.26
CA GLU A 57 24.22 -7.47 17.97
C GLU A 57 23.85 -5.99 18.04
N THR A 58 24.57 -5.16 17.29
CA THR A 58 24.26 -3.73 17.15
C THR A 58 22.88 -3.59 16.51
N GLY A 59 21.94 -2.96 17.22
CA GLY A 59 20.58 -2.73 16.73
C GLY A 59 20.53 -2.01 15.38
N VAL A 60 19.50 -2.30 14.58
CA VAL A 60 19.29 -1.70 13.25
C VAL A 60 18.55 -0.35 13.32
N SER A 61 18.14 0.09 14.51
CA SER A 61 17.37 1.32 14.71
C SER A 61 18.02 2.59 14.13
N ASP A 62 19.34 2.73 14.22
CA ASP A 62 20.04 3.90 13.65
C ASP A 62 20.07 3.88 12.13
N ILE A 63 20.29 2.71 11.52
CA ILE A 63 20.22 2.56 10.06
C ILE A 63 18.81 2.85 9.57
N ALA A 64 17.79 2.30 10.24
CA ALA A 64 16.38 2.56 9.91
C ALA A 64 16.05 4.07 9.97
N ARG A 65 16.49 4.74 11.05
CA ARG A 65 16.26 6.18 11.27
C ARG A 65 16.97 7.04 10.21
N LEU A 66 18.24 6.75 9.94
CA LEU A 66 19.02 7.49 8.95
C LEU A 66 18.48 7.28 7.54
N THR A 67 18.04 6.05 7.22
CA THR A 67 17.45 5.72 5.91
C THR A 67 16.13 6.45 5.71
N ALA A 68 15.23 6.44 6.71
CA ALA A 68 13.97 7.18 6.66
C ALA A 68 14.20 8.68 6.47
N ARG A 69 15.16 9.26 7.23
CA ARG A 69 15.55 10.67 7.10
C ARG A 69 16.14 11.00 5.73
N ALA A 70 17.01 10.14 5.20
CA ALA A 70 17.58 10.33 3.86
C ALA A 70 16.49 10.30 2.78
N GLY A 71 15.44 9.49 2.98
CA GLY A 71 14.26 9.47 2.13
C GLY A 71 13.27 10.63 2.35
N GLY A 72 13.48 11.50 3.34
CA GLY A 72 12.53 12.56 3.68
C GLY A 72 11.22 12.06 4.32
N HIS A 73 11.25 10.88 4.95
CA HIS A 73 10.07 10.25 5.55
C HIS A 73 10.27 9.98 7.05
N SER A 74 9.16 9.84 7.77
CA SER A 74 9.15 9.35 9.15
C SER A 74 9.41 7.84 9.21
N LEU A 75 10.07 7.40 10.27
CA LEU A 75 10.20 5.98 10.61
C LEU A 75 8.99 5.55 11.45
N ARG A 76 8.28 4.51 11.02
CA ARG A 76 7.29 3.83 11.86
C ARG A 76 8.01 2.86 12.80
N CYS A 77 7.67 2.87 14.08
CA CYS A 77 8.20 1.94 15.07
C CYS A 77 7.05 1.10 15.62
N ILE A 78 7.23 -0.22 15.66
CA ILE A 78 6.27 -1.18 16.20
C ILE A 78 7.00 -2.00 17.27
N GLU A 79 6.46 -2.02 18.48
CA GLU A 79 6.97 -2.80 19.60
C GLU A 79 6.00 -3.94 19.90
N LEU A 80 6.51 -5.17 20.02
CA LEU A 80 5.71 -6.39 20.16
C LEU A 80 6.35 -7.39 21.14
N PRO A 81 5.53 -8.25 21.78
CA PRO A 81 6.07 -9.41 22.47
C PRO A 81 6.75 -10.37 21.49
N VAL A 82 7.67 -11.19 22.01
CA VAL A 82 8.26 -12.30 21.24
C VAL A 82 7.16 -13.32 20.95
N PRO A 83 6.95 -13.74 19.68
CA PRO A 83 5.98 -14.77 19.36
C PRO A 83 6.30 -16.11 20.06
N ASP A 84 5.25 -16.85 20.43
CA ASP A 84 5.39 -18.19 20.98
C ASP A 84 5.86 -19.18 19.88
N GLY A 85 6.78 -20.08 20.23
CA GLY A 85 7.24 -21.15 19.32
C GLY A 85 8.31 -20.71 18.31
N GLU A 86 8.38 -21.42 17.19
CA GLU A 86 9.24 -21.06 16.06
C GLU A 86 8.55 -19.97 15.23
N TRP A 87 9.27 -18.91 14.89
CA TRP A 87 8.75 -17.76 14.16
C TRP A 87 9.81 -17.20 13.22
N CYS A 88 9.36 -16.51 12.18
CA CYS A 88 10.20 -15.62 11.37
C CYS A 88 9.59 -14.23 11.25
N TRP A 89 10.40 -13.26 10.80
CA TRP A 89 9.95 -11.89 10.58
C TRP A 89 8.81 -11.78 9.56
N GLY A 90 8.75 -12.69 8.59
CA GLY A 90 7.65 -12.79 7.64
C GLY A 90 6.31 -13.06 8.32
N ASP A 91 6.28 -14.02 9.26
CA ASP A 91 5.05 -14.37 9.99
C ASP A 91 4.54 -13.20 10.84
N ILE A 92 5.46 -12.44 11.45
CA ILE A 92 5.15 -11.23 12.22
C ILE A 92 4.54 -10.17 11.29
N ALA A 93 5.15 -9.91 10.14
CA ALA A 93 4.65 -8.94 9.17
C ALA A 93 3.26 -9.31 8.63
N GLU A 94 3.03 -10.57 8.32
CA GLU A 94 1.71 -11.04 7.91
C GLU A 94 0.67 -10.96 9.03
N THR A 95 1.06 -11.25 10.27
CA THR A 95 0.16 -11.16 11.43
C THR A 95 -0.22 -9.71 11.74
N LEU A 96 0.72 -8.78 11.58
CA LEU A 96 0.43 -7.34 11.61
C LEU A 96 -0.54 -6.95 10.48
N ALA A 97 -0.32 -7.45 9.26
CA ALA A 97 -1.21 -7.22 8.12
C ALA A 97 -2.63 -7.76 8.36
N ARG A 98 -2.76 -8.95 8.96
CA ARG A 98 -4.04 -9.59 9.31
C ARG A 98 -4.77 -8.88 10.45
N SER A 99 -4.05 -8.39 11.45
CA SER A 99 -4.64 -7.79 12.65
C SER A 99 -4.98 -6.32 12.50
N ALA A 100 -4.44 -5.65 11.48
CA ALA A 100 -4.76 -4.26 11.21
C ALA A 100 -6.25 -4.08 10.85
N LEU A 101 -6.93 -3.31 11.68
CA LEU A 101 -8.27 -2.84 11.36
C LEU A 101 -8.18 -1.97 10.10
N SER A 102 -8.97 -2.34 9.11
CA SER A 102 -9.00 -1.62 7.84
C SER A 102 -10.43 -1.39 7.40
N GLU A 103 -10.64 -0.28 6.72
CA GLU A 103 -11.89 0.06 6.08
C GLU A 103 -11.66 0.45 4.62
N THR A 104 -12.67 0.25 3.78
CA THR A 104 -12.68 0.77 2.41
C THR A 104 -13.31 2.16 2.43
N VAL A 105 -12.55 3.18 2.03
CA VAL A 105 -13.02 4.56 1.90
C VAL A 105 -13.11 4.98 0.44
N ARG A 106 -13.91 6.01 0.17
CA ARG A 106 -13.98 6.64 -1.15
C ARG A 106 -13.01 7.80 -1.26
N ALA A 107 -12.17 7.78 -2.28
CA ALA A 107 -11.26 8.87 -2.64
C ALA A 107 -11.55 9.38 -4.06
N SER A 108 -10.97 10.53 -4.40
CA SER A 108 -11.06 11.06 -5.76
C SER A 108 -9.85 11.90 -6.16
N CYS A 109 -9.54 11.91 -7.45
CA CYS A 109 -8.54 12.79 -8.06
C CYS A 109 -9.05 13.35 -9.40
N ILE A 110 -8.35 14.35 -9.93
CA ILE A 110 -8.61 14.88 -11.28
C ILE A 110 -7.66 14.19 -12.25
N VAL A 111 -8.20 13.76 -13.39
CA VAL A 111 -7.43 13.14 -14.47
C VAL A 111 -7.74 13.81 -15.79
N THR A 112 -6.72 14.03 -16.60
CA THR A 112 -6.84 14.54 -17.97
C THR A 112 -6.51 13.42 -18.95
N GLY A 113 -7.44 13.09 -19.84
CA GLY A 113 -7.17 12.27 -21.02
C GLY A 113 -6.92 13.16 -22.21
N CYS A 114 -5.87 12.85 -22.98
CA CYS A 114 -5.51 13.64 -24.16
C CYS A 114 -5.13 12.71 -25.32
N VAL A 115 -5.46 13.13 -26.54
CA VAL A 115 -4.95 12.52 -27.77
C VAL A 115 -3.89 13.46 -28.34
N THR A 116 -2.65 12.99 -28.35
CA THR A 116 -1.49 13.75 -28.87
C THR A 116 -0.99 13.13 -30.17
N ALA A 117 -0.06 13.83 -30.84
CA ALA A 117 0.65 13.27 -31.99
C ALA A 117 1.44 11.99 -31.66
N GLN A 118 1.79 11.79 -30.39
CA GLN A 118 2.52 10.63 -29.87
C GLN A 118 1.60 9.49 -29.41
N GLY A 119 0.28 9.71 -29.41
CA GLY A 119 -0.72 8.73 -28.97
C GLY A 119 -1.62 9.25 -27.85
N ARG A 120 -2.41 8.33 -27.28
CA ARG A 120 -3.35 8.61 -26.19
C ARG A 120 -2.64 8.51 -24.84
N GLY A 121 -2.95 9.42 -23.93
CA GLY A 121 -2.36 9.41 -22.59
C GLY A 121 -3.29 9.93 -21.50
N VAL A 122 -3.08 9.45 -20.27
CA VAL A 122 -3.69 10.00 -19.05
C VAL A 122 -2.63 10.76 -18.26
N HIS A 123 -2.99 11.94 -17.76
CA HIS A 123 -2.28 12.66 -16.72
C HIS A 123 -3.12 12.72 -15.45
N PHE A 124 -2.51 12.46 -14.29
CA PHE A 124 -3.16 12.62 -12.99
C PHE A 124 -2.77 13.97 -12.38
N CYS A 125 -3.72 14.90 -12.31
CA CYS A 125 -3.47 16.28 -11.98
C CYS A 125 -3.18 16.43 -10.48
N ASN A 126 -1.99 16.96 -10.14
CA ASN A 126 -1.55 17.22 -8.77
C ASN A 126 -1.66 15.98 -7.85
N HIS A 127 -1.51 14.77 -8.41
CA HIS A 127 -1.52 13.54 -7.63
C HIS A 127 -0.14 13.27 -7.04
N PRO A 128 0.00 13.09 -5.72
CA PRO A 128 1.29 13.07 -5.02
C PRO A 128 2.29 12.01 -5.53
N LEU A 129 1.78 10.93 -6.14
CA LEU A 129 2.60 9.89 -6.77
C LEU A 129 2.57 9.92 -8.30
N LEU A 130 1.44 10.29 -8.91
CA LEU A 130 1.17 10.01 -10.33
C LEU A 130 1.37 11.23 -11.23
N SER A 131 1.53 12.43 -10.66
CA SER A 131 1.85 13.61 -11.46
C SER A 131 3.35 13.73 -11.78
N GLY A 132 4.21 12.98 -11.06
CA GLY A 132 5.66 13.12 -11.13
C GLY A 132 6.18 14.43 -10.50
N ASP A 133 7.51 14.54 -10.36
CA ASP A 133 8.16 15.66 -9.67
C ASP A 133 7.91 17.03 -10.32
N ASN A 134 7.74 17.07 -11.64
CA ASN A 134 7.41 18.29 -12.38
C ASN A 134 5.92 18.46 -12.68
N SER A 135 5.05 17.63 -12.07
CA SER A 135 3.60 17.62 -12.29
C SER A 135 3.19 17.43 -13.76
N ASN A 136 3.99 16.73 -14.56
CA ASN A 136 3.74 16.51 -15.98
C ASN A 136 4.06 15.07 -16.44
N LEU A 137 3.79 14.09 -15.57
CA LEU A 137 3.89 12.67 -15.95
C LEU A 137 2.64 12.23 -16.74
N TRP A 138 2.87 11.55 -17.86
CA TRP A 138 1.83 11.00 -18.73
C TRP A 138 1.96 9.47 -18.82
N PHE A 139 0.83 8.80 -18.63
CA PHE A 139 0.73 7.35 -18.79
C PHE A 139 0.14 7.03 -20.17
N PRO A 140 0.86 6.27 -21.03
CA PRO A 140 0.34 5.90 -22.34
C PRO A 140 -0.85 4.94 -22.21
N ILE A 141 -1.81 5.07 -23.13
CA ILE A 141 -3.00 4.23 -23.21
C ILE A 141 -2.96 3.41 -24.49
N GLY A 142 -3.30 2.12 -24.40
CA GLY A 142 -3.41 1.26 -25.57
C GLY A 142 -4.50 1.73 -26.53
N ASN A 143 -4.31 1.53 -27.83
CA ASN A 143 -5.27 1.98 -28.84
C ASN A 143 -6.70 1.46 -28.62
N ASN A 144 -6.83 0.25 -28.06
CA ASN A 144 -8.11 -0.41 -27.80
C ASN A 144 -8.58 -0.31 -26.33
N GLU A 145 -7.84 0.41 -25.49
CA GLU A 145 -8.18 0.58 -24.07
C GLU A 145 -9.03 1.85 -23.89
N ASP A 146 -10.17 1.72 -23.23
CA ASP A 146 -11.00 2.88 -22.88
C ASP A 146 -10.41 3.66 -21.70
N TRP A 147 -10.87 4.90 -21.52
CA TRP A 147 -10.34 5.80 -20.47
C TRP A 147 -10.59 5.28 -19.05
N PHE A 148 -11.71 4.60 -18.82
CA PHE A 148 -12.06 4.06 -17.51
C PHE A 148 -11.10 2.93 -17.13
N ALA A 149 -10.95 1.94 -18.02
CA ALA A 149 -10.04 0.82 -17.84
C ALA A 149 -8.59 1.28 -17.65
N ALA A 150 -8.14 2.28 -18.43
CA ALA A 150 -6.79 2.83 -18.29
C ALA A 150 -6.57 3.50 -16.92
N VAL A 151 -7.49 4.37 -16.50
CA VAL A 151 -7.38 5.06 -15.19
C VAL A 151 -7.45 4.06 -14.04
N GLU A 152 -8.35 3.09 -14.10
CA GLU A 152 -8.47 2.02 -13.10
C GLU A 152 -7.18 1.21 -12.99
N ARG A 153 -6.66 0.73 -14.12
CA ARG A 153 -5.42 -0.03 -14.17
C ARG A 153 -4.25 0.76 -13.58
N ILE A 154 -4.10 2.04 -13.93
CA ILE A 154 -3.01 2.87 -13.40
C ILE A 154 -3.16 3.03 -11.87
N LEU A 155 -4.37 3.31 -11.37
CA LEU A 155 -4.60 3.42 -9.93
C LEU A 155 -4.31 2.10 -9.18
N ILE A 156 -4.77 0.97 -9.70
CA ILE A 156 -4.56 -0.36 -9.09
C ILE A 156 -3.09 -0.75 -9.13
N MET A 157 -2.42 -0.63 -10.29
CA MET A 157 -1.01 -1.00 -10.45
C MET A 157 -0.06 -0.19 -9.56
N ASN A 158 -0.48 1.00 -9.13
CA ASN A 158 0.29 1.84 -8.21
C ASN A 158 -0.14 1.70 -6.74
N GLY A 159 -0.98 0.70 -6.40
CA GLY A 159 -1.42 0.44 -5.03
C GLY A 159 -2.33 1.53 -4.44
N LEU A 160 -2.96 2.34 -5.29
CA LEU A 160 -3.74 3.52 -4.86
C LEU A 160 -5.23 3.22 -4.71
N ALA A 161 -5.75 2.24 -5.44
CA ALA A 161 -7.17 1.89 -5.46
C ALA A 161 -7.39 0.38 -5.47
N GLU A 162 -8.53 -0.05 -4.93
CA GLU A 162 -9.07 -1.40 -5.15
C GLU A 162 -9.78 -1.49 -6.50
N ASN A 163 -10.52 -0.44 -6.84
CA ASN A 163 -11.20 -0.29 -8.13
C ASN A 163 -11.60 1.17 -8.37
N LEU A 164 -11.77 1.52 -9.64
CA LEU A 164 -12.39 2.78 -10.04
C LEU A 164 -13.91 2.62 -9.98
N THR A 165 -14.62 3.67 -9.56
CA THR A 165 -16.09 3.64 -9.42
C THR A 165 -16.79 4.57 -10.39
N SER A 166 -16.16 5.69 -10.75
CA SER A 166 -16.67 6.57 -11.79
C SER A 166 -15.58 7.46 -12.37
N LEU A 167 -15.77 7.85 -13.64
CA LEU A 167 -15.16 9.00 -14.28
C LEU A 167 -16.26 10.02 -14.60
N SER A 168 -16.36 11.08 -13.81
CA SER A 168 -17.36 12.13 -14.02
C SER A 168 -16.73 13.27 -14.83
N PRO A 169 -17.26 13.64 -16.01
CA PRO A 169 -16.71 14.73 -16.81
C PRO A 169 -16.70 16.05 -16.02
N LEU A 170 -15.60 16.78 -16.13
CA LEU A 170 -15.43 18.13 -15.56
C LEU A 170 -15.32 19.17 -16.67
N ARG A 171 -14.50 18.89 -17.69
CA ARG A 171 -14.27 19.80 -18.81
C ARG A 171 -14.02 19.02 -20.08
N ASP A 172 -14.71 19.44 -21.14
CA ASP A 172 -14.54 18.94 -22.50
C ASP A 172 -13.81 20.01 -23.32
N GLY A 173 -12.57 19.71 -23.69
CA GLY A 173 -11.72 20.56 -24.53
C GLY A 173 -11.59 19.98 -25.93
N PRO A 174 -11.01 20.73 -26.89
CA PRO A 174 -10.90 20.27 -28.28
C PRO A 174 -10.10 18.96 -28.42
N ASP A 175 -9.03 18.81 -27.64
CA ASP A 175 -8.08 17.70 -27.75
C ASP A 175 -7.90 16.93 -26.42
N TYR A 176 -8.65 17.32 -25.38
CA TYR A 176 -8.54 16.73 -24.04
C TYR A 176 -9.89 16.70 -23.32
N MET A 177 -10.00 15.79 -22.36
CA MET A 177 -11.13 15.70 -21.44
C MET A 177 -10.61 15.55 -20.02
N ASP A 178 -11.14 16.38 -19.12
CA ASP A 178 -10.87 16.28 -17.69
C ASP A 178 -12.02 15.53 -17.01
N TRP A 179 -11.67 14.60 -16.12
CA TRP A 179 -12.62 13.88 -15.29
C TRP A 179 -12.26 13.98 -13.81
N LYS A 180 -13.29 13.93 -12.96
CA LYS A 180 -13.14 13.51 -11.57
C LYS A 180 -13.18 11.99 -11.53
N ALA A 181 -12.04 11.37 -11.29
CA ALA A 181 -11.93 9.95 -11.02
C ALA A 181 -12.24 9.67 -9.56
N THR A 182 -13.24 8.83 -9.30
CA THR A 182 -13.67 8.46 -7.95
C THR A 182 -13.44 6.97 -7.76
N TYR A 183 -12.73 6.57 -6.71
CA TYR A 183 -12.24 5.19 -6.54
C TYR A 183 -12.27 4.74 -5.08
N ASN A 184 -12.38 3.43 -4.88
CA ASN A 184 -12.31 2.83 -3.55
C ASN A 184 -10.85 2.57 -3.19
N ARG A 185 -10.48 2.81 -1.92
CA ARG A 185 -9.16 2.42 -1.40
C ARG A 185 -9.28 1.89 0.01
N LYS A 186 -8.43 0.93 0.34
CA LYS A 186 -8.31 0.39 1.70
C LYS A 186 -7.38 1.26 2.53
N VAL A 187 -7.83 1.64 3.73
CA VAL A 187 -7.04 2.41 4.71
C VAL A 187 -7.02 1.69 6.05
N ILE A 188 -6.03 2.00 6.88
CA ILE A 188 -5.95 1.52 8.26
C ILE A 188 -6.63 2.55 9.15
N ILE A 189 -7.40 2.08 10.13
CA ILE A 189 -8.11 2.90 11.13
C ILE A 189 -7.44 2.82 12.49
#